data_AF-A0AB37A857-F1
#
_entry.id   AF-A0AB37A857-F1
#
_cell.length_a   1.000
_cell.length_b   1.000
_cell.length_c   1.000
_cell.angle_alpha   90.00
_cell.angle_beta   90.00
_cell.angle_gamma   90.00
#
_symmetry.space_group_name_H-M   'P 1'
#
loop_
_entity.id
_entity.type
_entity.pdbx_description
1 polymer ?
#
loop_
_entity_poly.entity_id
_entity_poly.type
_entity_poly.pdbx_seq_one_letter_code
_entity_poly.pdbx_strand_id
1 'polypeptide(L)'
;MQTELFESEKLKPIFSGHETFPLRYGWLKKSYDTVLKAKKEGFSTKEIFYDAQSIAVFGVGKNMVSSIRHWSIYMGIIEDYEITDLANIFLADDGLDPWMEYPTTLWLFHWYLVRQPSLVTYYWFFNYYNGLNFDRKLLNDEINTLCETRNWKKPSPTTLKRDIECFIRMYVSRNNHNDEESMESPLSELDLIKVMNKNDQFSPNRGKKINLSINVFLLVLVTFWEDYFSNISALSFESLMYDPESPGRIFLLDENSLLEKIYLITEKYPEIVNWSETAGLKQFTKNVNYSFADLKNFAFQNIKDEYLTK
;
A
#
# COMPACT_ATOMS: atom_id res chain seq x y z
N MET A 1 -10.98 20.54 -4.58
CA MET A 1 -11.19 19.09 -4.36
C MET A 1 -10.05 18.17 -4.82
N GLN A 2 -8.97 18.66 -5.48
CA GLN A 2 -7.68 17.93 -5.57
C GLN A 2 -6.71 18.30 -4.44
N THR A 3 -7.14 19.16 -3.52
CA THR A 3 -6.25 19.97 -2.69
C THR A 3 -6.03 19.43 -1.28
N GLU A 4 -6.95 18.60 -0.75
CA GLU A 4 -7.15 18.51 0.70
C GLU A 4 -6.32 17.45 1.46
N LEU A 5 -5.51 16.64 0.77
CA LEU A 5 -4.76 15.53 1.40
C LEU A 5 -3.22 15.64 1.35
N PHE A 6 -2.71 16.66 0.67
CA PHE A 6 -1.33 17.13 0.86
C PHE A 6 -1.30 18.39 1.74
N GLU A 7 -2.31 18.59 2.61
CA GLU A 7 -2.53 19.80 3.41
C GLU A 7 -1.63 19.95 4.64
N SER A 8 -0.84 18.94 4.96
CA SER A 8 0.20 19.09 5.98
C SER A 8 1.24 20.09 5.47
N GLU A 9 1.27 21.31 6.03
CA GLU A 9 2.34 22.31 5.82
C GLU A 9 3.74 21.74 6.13
N LYS A 10 3.83 20.56 6.75
CA LYS A 10 5.06 19.86 7.12
C LYS A 10 5.36 18.62 6.26
N LEU A 11 4.55 18.32 5.24
CA LEU A 11 4.81 17.18 4.38
C LEU A 11 6.12 17.38 3.64
N LYS A 12 7.05 16.43 3.84
CA LYS A 12 8.34 16.41 3.16
C LYS A 12 8.30 15.36 2.06
N PRO A 13 8.36 15.76 0.77
CA PRO A 13 8.42 14.82 -0.33
C PRO A 13 9.69 13.97 -0.29
N ILE A 14 9.53 12.68 -0.60
CA ILE A 14 10.59 11.68 -0.61
C ILE A 14 10.56 10.96 -1.95
N PHE A 15 11.70 11.01 -2.63
CA PHE A 15 11.95 10.42 -3.95
C PHE A 15 13.23 9.56 -3.93
N SER A 16 13.67 9.14 -2.74
CA SER A 16 14.93 8.43 -2.52
C SER A 16 14.90 7.62 -1.23
N GLY A 17 15.97 6.85 -0.99
CA GLY A 17 16.12 5.95 0.17
C GLY A 17 15.95 4.48 -0.19
N HIS A 18 15.19 4.17 -1.23
CA HIS A 18 15.08 2.84 -1.81
C HIS A 18 16.30 2.43 -2.66
N GLU A 19 17.28 3.32 -2.88
CA GLU A 19 18.52 3.05 -3.63
C GLU A 19 18.30 2.36 -4.99
N THR A 20 17.19 2.67 -5.69
CA THR A 20 16.73 2.06 -6.96
C THR A 20 16.31 0.59 -6.89
N PHE A 21 16.24 0.00 -5.70
CA PHE A 21 15.77 -1.35 -5.49
C PHE A 21 14.29 -1.37 -5.12
N PRO A 22 13.42 -2.02 -5.93
CA PRO A 22 12.07 -2.34 -5.48
C PRO A 22 12.14 -3.33 -4.31
N LEU A 23 11.04 -3.50 -3.59
CA LEU A 23 10.95 -4.49 -2.52
C LEU A 23 11.29 -5.88 -3.08
N ARG A 24 11.89 -6.75 -2.27
CA ARG A 24 12.12 -8.15 -2.61
C ARG A 24 11.57 -9.06 -1.52
N TYR A 25 11.25 -10.29 -1.87
CA TYR A 25 10.91 -11.34 -0.90
C TYR A 25 11.96 -11.45 0.21
N GLY A 26 11.49 -11.70 1.43
CA GLY A 26 12.30 -11.85 2.63
C GLY A 26 12.92 -10.55 3.17
N TRP A 27 12.82 -9.41 2.49
CA TRP A 27 13.39 -8.14 2.99
C TRP A 27 12.69 -7.62 4.24
N LEU A 28 11.35 -7.64 4.27
CA LEU A 28 10.58 -7.21 5.43
C LEU A 28 10.80 -8.14 6.63
N LYS A 29 10.78 -9.46 6.39
CA LYS A 29 11.10 -10.48 7.40
C LYS A 29 12.50 -10.30 7.98
N LYS A 30 13.50 -10.09 7.13
CA LYS A 30 14.87 -9.83 7.55
C LYS A 30 15.00 -8.57 8.41
N SER A 31 14.27 -7.51 8.05
CA SER A 31 14.19 -6.28 8.85
C SER A 31 13.62 -6.57 10.24
N TYR A 32 12.47 -7.26 10.28
CA TYR A 32 11.82 -7.69 11.51
C TYR A 32 12.77 -8.51 12.41
N ASP A 33 13.38 -9.57 11.88
CA ASP A 33 14.26 -10.46 12.64
C ASP A 33 15.49 -9.72 13.18
N THR A 34 16.06 -8.83 12.37
CA THR A 34 17.26 -8.07 12.76
C THR A 34 16.96 -7.08 13.86
N VAL A 35 15.85 -6.34 13.77
CA VAL A 35 15.41 -5.41 14.82
C VAL A 35 15.07 -6.16 16.10
N LEU A 36 14.37 -7.29 15.99
CA LEU A 36 14.01 -8.13 17.14
C LEU A 36 15.25 -8.66 17.87
N LYS A 37 16.24 -9.14 17.10
CA LYS A 37 17.51 -9.62 17.63
C LYS A 37 18.28 -8.50 18.32
N ALA A 38 18.42 -7.35 17.66
CA ALA A 38 19.12 -6.19 18.23
C ALA A 38 18.49 -5.76 19.57
N LYS A 39 17.16 -5.68 19.63
CA LYS A 39 16.42 -5.36 20.85
C LYS A 39 16.66 -6.39 21.97
N LYS A 40 16.62 -7.68 21.65
CA LYS A 40 16.89 -8.78 22.62
C LYS A 40 18.32 -8.72 23.16
N GLU A 41 19.28 -8.34 22.33
CA GLU A 41 20.70 -8.25 22.69
C GLU A 41 21.09 -6.88 23.29
N GLY A 42 20.15 -5.94 23.41
CA GLY A 42 20.37 -4.61 24.00
C GLY A 42 21.12 -3.64 23.06
N PHE A 43 21.16 -3.92 21.76
CA PHE A 43 21.74 -3.04 20.75
C PHE A 43 20.76 -1.98 20.25
N SER A 44 21.29 -0.90 19.69
CA SER A 44 20.50 0.15 19.04
C SER A 44 19.84 -0.38 17.76
N THR A 45 18.51 -0.43 17.77
CA THR A 45 17.67 -0.82 16.62
C THR A 45 17.75 0.16 15.44
N LYS A 46 18.23 1.38 15.68
CA LYS A 46 18.50 2.37 14.64
C LYS A 46 19.85 2.14 13.96
N GLU A 47 20.90 1.94 14.74
CA GLU A 47 22.29 1.86 14.22
C GLU A 47 22.51 0.64 13.34
N ILE A 48 21.76 -0.45 13.57
CA ILE A 48 21.79 -1.65 12.73
C ILE A 48 21.45 -1.41 11.25
N PHE A 49 20.87 -0.26 10.87
CA PHE A 49 20.63 0.08 9.46
C PHE A 49 21.69 1.01 8.84
N TYR A 50 22.68 1.46 9.63
CA TYR A 50 23.67 2.45 9.19
C TYR A 50 25.12 1.98 9.37
N ASP A 51 25.38 1.09 10.32
CA ASP A 51 26.73 0.61 10.63
C ASP A 51 27.33 -0.19 9.45
N ALA A 52 28.66 -0.20 9.35
CA ALA A 52 29.39 -1.06 8.44
C ALA A 52 29.10 -2.55 8.72
N GLN A 53 28.84 -2.90 9.99
CA GLN A 53 28.49 -4.27 10.39
C GLN A 53 27.11 -4.71 9.88
N SER A 54 26.22 -3.77 9.51
CA SER A 54 24.90 -4.06 8.96
C SER A 54 24.95 -4.95 7.71
N ILE A 55 26.01 -4.86 6.91
CA ILE A 55 26.20 -5.70 5.72
C ILE A 55 26.28 -7.18 6.12
N ALA A 56 27.03 -7.48 7.18
CA ALA A 56 27.18 -8.84 7.68
C ALA A 56 25.89 -9.35 8.35
N VAL A 57 25.22 -8.48 9.12
CA VAL A 57 23.99 -8.83 9.83
C VAL A 57 22.84 -9.13 8.86
N PHE A 58 22.61 -8.26 7.87
CA PHE A 58 21.57 -8.47 6.87
C PHE A 58 22.00 -9.45 5.76
N GLY A 59 23.30 -9.74 5.61
CA GLY A 59 23.82 -10.57 4.53
C GLY A 59 23.56 -10.00 3.14
N VAL A 60 23.52 -8.67 3.00
CA VAL A 60 23.28 -7.96 1.73
C VAL A 60 24.15 -6.71 1.63
N GLY A 61 24.33 -6.18 0.42
CA GLY A 61 25.11 -4.96 0.22
C GLY A 61 24.51 -3.72 0.89
N LYS A 62 25.35 -2.72 1.20
CA LYS A 62 24.97 -1.47 1.90
C LYS A 62 23.73 -0.78 1.32
N ASN A 63 23.64 -0.68 0.00
CA ASN A 63 22.50 -0.03 -0.65
C ASN A 63 21.20 -0.81 -0.44
N MET A 64 21.26 -2.14 -0.40
CA MET A 64 20.09 -2.98 -0.11
C MET A 64 19.67 -2.82 1.35
N VAL A 65 20.59 -2.62 2.31
CA VAL A 65 20.23 -2.31 3.70
C VAL A 65 19.42 -1.00 3.77
N SER A 66 19.86 0.04 3.07
CA SER A 66 19.09 1.29 2.95
C SER A 66 17.68 1.05 2.38
N SER A 67 17.57 0.24 1.32
CA SER A 67 16.28 -0.11 0.71
C SER A 67 15.38 -0.92 1.65
N ILE A 68 15.94 -1.90 2.37
CA ILE A 68 15.21 -2.69 3.38
C ILE A 68 14.64 -1.77 4.44
N ARG A 69 15.46 -0.84 4.98
CA ARG A 69 14.99 0.17 5.93
C ARG A 69 13.85 1.00 5.33
N HIS A 70 14.05 1.52 4.13
CA HIS A 70 13.07 2.39 3.46
C HIS A 70 11.71 1.69 3.33
N TRP A 71 11.68 0.47 2.78
CA TRP A 71 10.42 -0.26 2.60
C TRP A 71 9.81 -0.70 3.94
N SER A 72 10.63 -1.08 4.93
CA SER A 72 10.13 -1.45 6.26
C SER A 72 9.42 -0.30 6.96
N ILE A 73 9.92 0.94 6.81
CA ILE A 73 9.25 2.13 7.38
C ILE A 73 7.90 2.35 6.69
N TYR A 74 7.89 2.47 5.36
CA TYR A 74 6.70 2.88 4.63
C TYR A 74 5.63 1.79 4.47
N MET A 75 5.96 0.54 4.75
CA MET A 75 4.99 -0.55 4.83
C MET A 75 4.54 -0.85 6.26
N GLY A 76 4.92 -0.01 7.23
CA GLY A 76 4.47 -0.15 8.62
C GLY A 76 5.08 -1.33 9.35
N ILE A 77 6.27 -1.81 8.94
CA ILE A 77 6.99 -2.88 9.65
C ILE A 77 7.76 -2.32 10.84
N ILE A 78 8.35 -1.14 10.67
CA ILE A 78 9.07 -0.43 11.71
C ILE A 78 8.58 1.02 11.83
N GLU A 79 8.40 1.48 13.06
CA GLU A 79 8.07 2.86 13.40
C GLU A 79 9.06 3.32 14.49
N ASP A 80 9.72 4.47 14.28
CA ASP A 80 10.82 4.93 15.14
C ASP A 80 11.90 3.87 15.42
N TYR A 81 12.15 3.00 14.43
CA TYR A 81 13.08 1.86 14.48
C TYR A 81 12.66 0.73 15.43
N GLU A 82 11.43 0.75 15.93
CA GLU A 82 10.82 -0.33 16.69
C GLU A 82 9.83 -1.12 15.84
N ILE A 83 9.67 -2.40 16.15
CA ILE A 83 8.72 -3.29 15.46
C ILE A 83 7.29 -2.88 15.81
N THR A 84 6.43 -2.77 14.80
CA THR A 84 5.01 -2.47 14.98
C THR A 84 4.20 -3.72 15.37
N ASP A 85 3.00 -3.52 15.91
CA ASP A 85 2.09 -4.64 16.20
C ASP A 85 1.70 -5.40 14.92
N LEU A 86 1.52 -4.69 13.80
CA LEU A 86 1.28 -5.30 12.49
C LEU A 86 2.41 -6.27 12.13
N ALA A 87 3.66 -5.82 12.26
CA ALA A 87 4.82 -6.64 11.95
C ALA A 87 4.93 -7.87 12.83
N ASN A 88 4.64 -7.77 14.13
CA ASN A 88 4.59 -8.92 15.03
C ASN A 88 3.53 -9.94 14.62
N ILE A 89 2.35 -9.46 14.20
CA ILE A 89 1.24 -10.35 13.83
C ILE A 89 1.53 -11.12 12.55
N PHE A 90 2.15 -10.49 11.55
CA PHE A 90 2.39 -11.12 10.26
C PHE A 90 3.76 -11.78 10.14
N LEU A 91 4.82 -11.12 10.62
CA LEU A 91 6.22 -11.47 10.32
C LEU A 91 6.97 -12.20 11.44
N ALA A 92 6.36 -12.40 12.62
CA ALA A 92 6.93 -13.31 13.63
C ALA A 92 7.12 -14.71 13.05
N ASP A 93 8.00 -15.53 13.62
CA ASP A 93 8.23 -16.90 13.13
C ASP A 93 6.96 -17.77 13.18
N ASP A 94 6.10 -17.52 14.17
CA ASP A 94 4.76 -18.08 14.34
C ASP A 94 3.64 -17.11 13.91
N GLY A 95 4.00 -16.06 13.16
CA GLY A 95 3.08 -15.07 12.60
C GLY A 95 2.23 -15.64 11.46
N LEU A 96 1.25 -14.84 11.01
CA LEU A 96 0.27 -15.27 10.01
C LEU A 96 0.86 -15.54 8.63
N ASP A 97 1.87 -14.77 8.22
CA ASP A 97 2.52 -14.91 6.91
C ASP A 97 3.95 -14.38 6.93
N PRO A 98 4.89 -15.12 7.54
CA PRO A 98 6.24 -14.61 7.80
C PRO A 98 7.03 -14.31 6.53
N TRP A 99 6.65 -14.93 5.42
CA TRP A 99 7.36 -14.87 4.15
C TRP A 99 6.59 -14.12 3.05
N MET A 100 5.42 -13.54 3.37
CA MET A 100 4.56 -12.79 2.45
C MET A 100 4.06 -13.62 1.26
N GLU A 101 3.73 -14.88 1.50
CA GLU A 101 3.33 -15.84 0.47
C GLU A 101 1.85 -15.68 0.05
N TYR A 102 1.05 -14.98 0.85
CA TYR A 102 -0.38 -14.83 0.58
C TYR A 102 -0.73 -13.44 0.03
N PRO A 103 -1.57 -13.36 -1.02
CA PRO A 103 -2.03 -12.09 -1.59
C PRO A 103 -2.68 -11.15 -0.56
N THR A 104 -3.35 -11.69 0.46
CA THR A 104 -3.95 -10.92 1.55
C THR A 104 -2.91 -10.02 2.24
N THR A 105 -1.71 -10.56 2.52
CA THR A 105 -0.60 -9.81 3.14
C THR A 105 -0.07 -8.74 2.19
N LEU A 106 0.06 -9.07 0.90
CA LEU A 106 0.52 -8.13 -0.12
C LEU A 106 -0.44 -6.95 -0.29
N TRP A 107 -1.76 -7.20 -0.28
CA TRP A 107 -2.78 -6.14 -0.33
C TRP A 107 -2.72 -5.22 0.88
N LEU A 108 -2.49 -5.77 2.07
CA LEU A 108 -2.31 -4.97 3.29
C LEU A 108 -1.07 -4.07 3.18
N PHE A 109 0.09 -4.62 2.84
CA PHE A 109 1.31 -3.81 2.74
C PHE A 109 1.27 -2.82 1.58
N HIS A 110 0.60 -3.16 0.48
CA HIS A 110 0.28 -2.19 -0.57
C HIS A 110 -0.53 -1.03 0.00
N TRP A 111 -1.62 -1.30 0.73
CA TRP A 111 -2.45 -0.27 1.37
C TRP A 111 -1.64 0.62 2.32
N TYR A 112 -0.77 0.05 3.17
CA TYR A 112 0.14 0.84 4.03
C TYR A 112 1.06 1.75 3.22
N LEU A 113 1.63 1.24 2.11
CA LEU A 113 2.58 1.97 1.28
C LEU A 113 1.94 3.16 0.56
N VAL A 114 0.78 2.97 -0.05
CA VAL A 114 0.16 3.99 -0.91
C VAL A 114 -0.65 5.03 -0.15
N ARG A 115 -0.74 4.88 1.17
CA ARG A 115 -1.23 5.88 2.12
C ARG A 115 -0.14 6.78 2.69
N GLN A 116 1.09 6.68 2.19
CA GLN A 116 2.21 7.52 2.64
C GLN A 116 2.33 8.75 1.75
N PRO A 117 1.81 9.93 2.15
CA PRO A 117 1.77 11.09 1.25
C PRO A 117 3.16 11.66 0.96
N SER A 118 4.15 11.31 1.80
CA SER A 118 5.57 11.62 1.58
C SER A 118 6.18 10.85 0.42
N LEU A 119 5.71 9.63 0.11
CA LEU A 119 6.09 8.87 -1.08
C LEU A 119 5.30 9.34 -2.30
N VAL A 120 5.60 10.57 -2.73
CA VAL A 120 4.75 11.36 -3.64
C VAL A 120 4.38 10.62 -4.92
N THR A 121 5.33 9.93 -5.58
CA THR A 121 5.05 9.18 -6.82
C THR A 121 4.01 8.07 -6.60
N TYR A 122 4.15 7.31 -5.50
CA TYR A 122 3.28 6.19 -5.16
C TYR A 122 1.90 6.70 -4.76
N TYR A 123 1.87 7.67 -3.83
CA TYR A 123 0.64 8.27 -3.33
C TYR A 123 -0.14 8.94 -4.46
N TRP A 124 0.53 9.73 -5.30
CA TRP A 124 -0.14 10.43 -6.39
C TRP A 124 -0.76 9.47 -7.41
N PHE A 125 -0.02 8.42 -7.79
CA PHE A 125 -0.51 7.45 -8.77
C PHE A 125 -1.78 6.74 -8.30
N PHE A 126 -1.78 6.17 -7.09
CA PHE A 126 -2.93 5.40 -6.63
C PHE A 126 -4.11 6.29 -6.23
N ASN A 127 -3.87 7.50 -5.73
CA ASN A 127 -4.93 8.34 -5.18
C ASN A 127 -5.48 9.40 -6.15
N TYR A 128 -4.73 9.83 -7.16
CA TYR A 128 -5.15 10.93 -8.05
C TYR A 128 -5.07 10.62 -9.54
N TYR A 129 -4.23 9.68 -9.98
CA TYR A 129 -4.11 9.39 -11.40
C TYR A 129 -5.38 8.72 -11.96
N ASN A 130 -5.94 9.29 -13.03
CA ASN A 130 -7.18 8.83 -13.68
C ASN A 130 -6.96 8.34 -15.11
N GLY A 131 -5.76 8.50 -15.67
CA GLY A 131 -5.51 8.13 -17.06
C GLY A 131 -5.59 6.61 -17.28
N LEU A 132 -5.93 6.24 -18.52
CA LEU A 132 -5.97 4.84 -18.95
C LEU A 132 -4.57 4.26 -19.11
N ASN A 133 -3.64 5.09 -19.61
CA ASN A 133 -2.27 4.70 -19.95
C ASN A 133 -1.30 5.80 -19.54
N PHE A 134 -0.11 5.42 -19.08
CA PHE A 134 0.97 6.33 -18.73
C PHE A 134 2.32 5.85 -19.27
N ASP A 135 3.28 6.76 -19.28
CA ASP A 135 4.68 6.46 -19.49
C ASP A 135 5.53 7.18 -18.41
N ARG A 136 6.85 6.96 -18.43
CA ARG A 136 7.76 7.60 -17.47
C ARG A 136 7.78 9.13 -17.60
N LYS A 137 7.57 9.66 -18.80
CA LYS A 137 7.61 11.10 -19.07
C LYS A 137 6.39 11.77 -18.43
N LEU A 138 5.20 11.20 -18.59
CA LEU A 138 3.98 11.68 -17.97
C LEU A 138 4.15 11.75 -16.44
N LEU A 139 4.60 10.67 -15.81
CA LEU A 139 4.85 10.68 -14.36
C LEU A 139 5.86 11.76 -13.96
N ASN A 140 6.93 11.95 -14.74
CA ASN A 140 7.93 12.98 -14.46
C ASN A 140 7.32 14.40 -14.50
N ASP A 141 6.56 14.69 -15.55
CA ASP A 141 5.95 15.99 -15.78
C ASP A 141 4.88 16.30 -14.71
N GLU A 142 4.01 15.34 -14.40
CA GLU A 142 2.94 15.47 -13.39
C GLU A 142 3.51 15.67 -11.97
N ILE A 143 4.51 14.87 -11.57
CA ILE A 143 5.12 14.99 -10.24
C ILE A 143 5.91 16.31 -10.10
N ASN A 144 6.58 16.77 -11.15
CA ASN A 144 7.23 18.09 -11.14
C ASN A 144 6.20 19.21 -11.02
N THR A 145 5.10 19.14 -11.78
CA THR A 145 4.00 20.12 -11.73
C THR A 145 3.38 20.15 -10.33
N LEU A 146 3.18 18.98 -9.70
CA LEU A 146 2.72 18.88 -8.32
C LEU A 146 3.70 19.56 -7.35
N CYS A 147 5.01 19.30 -7.47
CA CYS A 147 6.01 19.94 -6.63
C CYS A 147 6.01 21.47 -6.78
N GLU A 148 5.86 21.99 -8.01
CA GLU A 148 5.72 23.43 -8.27
C GLU A 148 4.47 24.01 -7.60
N THR A 149 3.32 23.39 -7.84
CA THR A 149 2.02 23.84 -7.34
C THR A 149 1.97 23.85 -5.82
N ARG A 150 2.68 22.92 -5.16
CA ARG A 150 2.78 22.81 -3.70
C ARG A 150 3.97 23.57 -3.11
N ASN A 151 4.76 24.27 -3.92
CA ASN A 151 5.97 24.96 -3.50
C ASN A 151 6.97 24.05 -2.75
N TRP A 152 7.05 22.78 -3.16
CA TRP A 152 8.01 21.84 -2.61
C TRP A 152 9.35 21.93 -3.33
N LYS A 153 10.43 21.60 -2.60
CA LYS A 153 11.75 21.45 -3.22
C LYS A 153 11.71 20.29 -4.22
N LYS A 154 11.89 20.61 -5.50
CA LYS A 154 11.96 19.61 -6.56
C LYS A 154 13.15 18.65 -6.37
N PRO A 155 12.96 17.36 -6.65
CA PRO A 155 14.07 16.41 -6.77
C PRO A 155 14.95 16.76 -7.99
N SER A 156 16.18 16.25 -8.01
CA SER A 156 16.99 16.29 -9.23
C SER A 156 16.34 15.43 -10.34
N PRO A 157 16.56 15.72 -11.63
CA PRO A 157 16.03 14.89 -12.72
C PRO A 157 16.40 13.42 -12.58
N THR A 158 17.65 13.13 -12.17
CA THR A 158 18.14 11.76 -11.95
C THR A 158 17.45 11.08 -10.77
N THR A 159 17.18 11.81 -9.69
CA THR A 159 16.46 11.29 -8.51
C THR A 159 15.03 10.91 -8.87
N LEU A 160 14.29 11.82 -9.50
CA LEU A 160 12.90 11.55 -9.90
C LEU A 160 12.80 10.41 -10.91
N LYS A 161 13.71 10.37 -11.90
CA LYS A 161 13.79 9.26 -12.85
C LYS A 161 13.95 7.92 -12.12
N ARG A 162 14.88 7.84 -11.15
CA ARG A 162 15.14 6.62 -10.38
C ARG A 162 13.97 6.21 -9.49
N ASP A 163 13.25 7.17 -8.92
CA ASP A 163 12.05 6.92 -8.13
C ASP A 163 10.93 6.32 -9.00
N ILE A 164 10.65 6.95 -10.15
CA ILE A 164 9.66 6.45 -11.12
C ILE A 164 10.03 5.06 -11.63
N GLU A 165 11.30 4.82 -11.98
CA GLU A 165 11.76 3.49 -12.39
C GLU A 165 11.58 2.44 -11.28
N CYS A 166 11.83 2.81 -10.02
CA CYS A 166 11.62 1.92 -8.88
C CYS A 166 10.13 1.63 -8.66
N PHE A 167 9.28 2.65 -8.75
CA PHE A 167 7.82 2.53 -8.66
C PHE A 167 7.27 1.58 -9.73
N ILE A 168 7.68 1.75 -10.98
CA ILE A 168 7.25 0.88 -12.09
C ILE A 168 7.70 -0.56 -11.82
N ARG A 169 8.96 -0.77 -11.44
CA ARG A 169 9.49 -2.11 -11.12
C ARG A 169 8.87 -2.73 -9.85
N MET A 170 8.24 -1.94 -8.98
CA MET A 170 7.53 -2.42 -7.80
C MET A 170 6.24 -3.17 -8.18
N TYR A 171 5.56 -2.73 -9.24
CA TYR A 171 4.17 -3.11 -9.52
C TYR A 171 3.92 -3.71 -10.91
N VAL A 172 4.85 -3.56 -11.86
CA VAL A 172 4.67 -4.12 -13.19
C VAL A 172 4.78 -5.64 -13.15
N SER A 173 3.70 -6.31 -13.53
CA SER A 173 3.68 -7.75 -13.75
C SER A 173 4.15 -8.06 -15.16
N ARG A 174 5.16 -8.93 -15.30
CA ARG A 174 5.61 -9.41 -16.62
C ARG A 174 5.12 -10.85 -16.81
N ASN A 175 4.26 -11.06 -17.80
CA ASN A 175 3.73 -12.39 -18.14
C ASN A 175 4.78 -13.35 -18.76
N ASN A 176 6.07 -12.99 -18.78
CA ASN A 176 7.13 -13.81 -19.37
C ASN A 176 7.91 -14.52 -18.28
N HIS A 177 7.56 -15.79 -18.03
CA HIS A 177 8.26 -16.70 -17.12
C HIS A 177 9.74 -16.99 -17.46
N ASN A 178 10.31 -16.41 -18.52
CA ASN A 178 11.65 -16.74 -19.01
C ASN A 178 12.77 -15.81 -18.49
N ASP A 179 12.46 -14.78 -17.70
CA ASP A 179 13.46 -13.90 -17.09
C ASP A 179 13.59 -14.19 -15.59
N GLU A 180 14.11 -15.37 -15.22
CA GLU A 180 14.42 -15.76 -13.83
C GLU A 180 15.41 -14.79 -13.13
N GLU A 181 16.13 -13.94 -13.89
CA GLU A 181 17.10 -12.98 -13.37
C GLU A 181 16.50 -11.64 -12.93
N SER A 182 15.24 -11.37 -13.28
CA SER A 182 14.52 -10.20 -12.82
C SER A 182 13.85 -10.55 -11.49
N MET A 183 14.55 -10.42 -10.37
CA MET A 183 13.91 -10.49 -9.04
C MET A 183 12.81 -9.41 -8.96
N GLU A 184 11.59 -9.78 -9.33
CA GLU A 184 10.41 -8.93 -9.29
C GLU A 184 10.00 -8.68 -7.84
N SER A 185 9.40 -7.52 -7.60
CA SER A 185 8.85 -7.21 -6.30
C SER A 185 7.64 -8.09 -6.01
N PRO A 186 7.43 -8.54 -4.76
CA PRO A 186 6.22 -9.29 -4.39
C PRO A 186 4.94 -8.52 -4.75
N LEU A 187 4.97 -7.18 -4.77
CA LEU A 187 3.81 -6.38 -5.16
C LEU A 187 3.46 -6.45 -6.65
N SER A 188 4.32 -7.03 -7.52
CA SER A 188 3.94 -7.32 -8.91
C SER A 188 2.88 -8.41 -9.01
N GLU A 189 2.73 -9.27 -8.00
CA GLU A 189 1.68 -10.30 -7.96
C GLU A 189 0.26 -9.74 -7.81
N LEU A 190 0.14 -8.48 -7.38
CA LEU A 190 -1.15 -7.79 -7.29
C LEU A 190 -1.73 -7.41 -8.66
N ASP A 191 -0.93 -7.53 -9.74
CA ASP A 191 -1.31 -7.20 -11.12
C ASP A 191 -1.93 -5.80 -11.23
N LEU A 192 -1.33 -4.80 -10.57
CA LEU A 192 -1.85 -3.43 -10.52
C LEU A 192 -1.41 -2.58 -11.73
N ILE A 193 -0.28 -2.91 -12.36
CA ILE A 193 0.24 -2.19 -13.52
C ILE A 193 0.66 -3.18 -14.60
N LYS A 194 0.16 -2.99 -15.82
CA LYS A 194 0.46 -3.83 -16.99
C LYS A 194 1.33 -3.12 -18.00
N VAL A 195 2.22 -3.88 -18.65
CA VAL A 195 2.94 -3.43 -19.85
C VAL A 195 2.00 -3.56 -21.05
N MET A 196 1.79 -2.47 -21.79
CA MET A 196 0.94 -2.49 -22.98
C MET A 196 1.69 -2.86 -24.24
N ASN A 197 2.92 -2.34 -24.40
CA ASN A 197 3.72 -2.56 -25.59
C ASN A 197 5.22 -2.43 -25.27
N LYS A 198 6.05 -2.72 -26.28
CA LYS A 198 7.52 -2.65 -26.17
C LYS A 198 8.07 -1.21 -26.08
N ASN A 199 7.24 -0.19 -26.29
CA ASN A 199 7.63 1.22 -26.21
C ASN A 199 7.48 1.78 -24.78
N ASP A 200 7.53 0.92 -23.78
CA ASP A 200 7.60 1.35 -22.37
C ASP A 200 6.34 2.12 -21.93
N GLN A 201 5.19 1.74 -22.49
CA GLN A 201 3.87 2.25 -22.15
C GLN A 201 3.16 1.29 -21.20
N PHE A 202 2.54 1.84 -20.17
CA PHE A 202 1.88 1.10 -19.09
C PHE A 202 0.42 1.48 -18.96
N SER A 203 -0.34 0.59 -18.33
CA SER A 203 -1.74 0.84 -17.98
C SER A 203 -1.99 0.39 -16.53
N PRO A 204 -2.66 1.22 -15.69
CA PRO A 204 -3.21 0.74 -14.43
C PRO A 204 -4.28 -0.31 -14.73
N ASN A 205 -4.16 -1.49 -14.14
CA ASN A 205 -5.11 -2.58 -14.34
C ASN A 205 -6.38 -2.35 -13.50
N ARG A 206 -7.31 -1.56 -14.03
CA ARG A 206 -8.58 -1.26 -13.35
C ARG A 206 -9.58 -2.40 -13.51
N GLY A 207 -10.32 -2.70 -12.44
CA GLY A 207 -11.38 -3.70 -12.44
C GLY A 207 -11.18 -4.79 -11.40
N LYS A 208 -11.72 -5.97 -11.68
CA LYS A 208 -11.87 -7.05 -10.69
C LYS A 208 -10.53 -7.51 -10.11
N LYS A 209 -10.46 -7.60 -8.78
CA LYS A 209 -9.34 -8.15 -8.02
C LYS A 209 -9.78 -9.42 -7.30
N ILE A 210 -9.56 -10.55 -7.97
CA ILE A 210 -10.02 -11.88 -7.49
C ILE A 210 -9.31 -12.27 -6.21
N ASN A 211 -8.01 -11.99 -6.11
CA ASN A 211 -7.17 -12.27 -4.95
C ASN A 211 -7.26 -11.22 -3.83
N LEU A 212 -8.11 -10.18 -3.97
CA LEU A 212 -8.35 -9.21 -2.91
C LEU A 212 -9.32 -9.78 -1.88
N SER A 213 -8.81 -10.06 -0.68
CA SER A 213 -9.62 -10.50 0.47
C SER A 213 -10.75 -9.50 0.74
N ILE A 214 -11.93 -10.05 1.00
CA ILE A 214 -13.11 -9.29 1.39
C ILE A 214 -12.90 -8.60 2.76
N ASN A 215 -12.14 -9.23 3.65
CA ASN A 215 -11.87 -8.70 4.98
C ASN A 215 -10.81 -7.59 4.95
N VAL A 216 -9.82 -7.69 4.06
CA VAL A 216 -8.90 -6.56 3.77
C VAL A 216 -9.67 -5.39 3.19
N PHE A 217 -10.57 -5.61 2.23
CA PHE A 217 -11.40 -4.54 1.70
C PHE A 217 -12.25 -3.88 2.80
N LEU A 218 -12.88 -4.67 3.68
CA LEU A 218 -13.67 -4.14 4.79
C LEU A 218 -12.81 -3.29 5.74
N LEU A 219 -11.62 -3.76 6.11
CA LEU A 219 -10.69 -3.02 6.95
C LEU A 219 -10.32 -1.66 6.34
N VAL A 220 -9.99 -1.64 5.04
CA VAL A 220 -9.64 -0.42 4.32
C VAL A 220 -10.83 0.53 4.24
N LEU A 221 -12.03 0.03 3.90
CA LEU A 221 -13.25 0.83 3.84
C LEU A 221 -13.57 1.48 5.18
N VAL A 222 -13.55 0.71 6.27
CA VAL A 222 -13.89 1.21 7.62
C VAL A 222 -12.85 2.21 8.09
N THR A 223 -11.56 1.98 7.81
CA THR A 223 -10.49 2.92 8.17
C THR A 223 -10.63 4.23 7.39
N PHE A 224 -10.87 4.15 6.08
CA PHE A 224 -11.18 5.31 5.25
C PHE A 224 -12.39 6.09 5.76
N TRP A 225 -13.46 5.39 6.15
CA TRP A 225 -14.62 6.05 6.74
C TRP A 225 -14.24 6.80 8.02
N GLU A 226 -13.57 6.14 8.96
CA GLU A 226 -13.17 6.78 10.22
C GLU A 226 -12.29 8.02 10.00
N ASP A 227 -11.29 7.91 9.12
CA ASP A 227 -10.29 8.94 8.89
C ASP A 227 -10.89 10.22 8.28
N TYR A 228 -11.88 10.08 7.38
CA TYR A 228 -12.40 11.21 6.59
C TYR A 228 -13.85 11.59 6.87
N PHE A 229 -14.64 10.66 7.41
CA PHE A 229 -16.10 10.75 7.45
C PHE A 229 -16.68 10.26 8.79
N SER A 230 -15.89 10.28 9.88
CA SER A 230 -16.30 9.79 11.21
C SER A 230 -17.59 10.40 11.75
N ASN A 231 -17.94 11.61 11.32
CA ASN A 231 -19.13 12.35 11.77
C ASN A 231 -20.41 12.04 10.99
N ILE A 232 -20.35 11.27 9.90
CA ILE A 232 -21.52 10.93 9.09
C ILE A 232 -21.86 9.44 9.17
N SER A 233 -23.16 9.13 9.07
CA SER A 233 -23.70 7.78 9.25
C SER A 233 -23.82 6.95 7.96
N ALA A 234 -23.51 7.55 6.82
CA ALA A 234 -23.57 6.92 5.50
C ALA A 234 -22.47 7.46 4.59
N LEU A 235 -21.81 6.57 3.84
CA LEU A 235 -20.90 6.93 2.76
C LEU A 235 -21.60 6.80 1.41
N SER A 236 -21.37 7.76 0.51
CA SER A 236 -21.81 7.64 -0.88
C SER A 236 -20.93 6.66 -1.65
N PHE A 237 -21.48 6.09 -2.72
CA PHE A 237 -20.70 5.28 -3.66
C PHE A 237 -19.54 6.08 -4.25
N GLU A 238 -19.79 7.34 -4.59
CA GLU A 238 -18.82 8.23 -5.23
C GLU A 238 -17.60 8.46 -4.34
N SER A 239 -17.80 8.65 -3.03
CA SER A 239 -16.70 8.78 -2.08
C SER A 239 -15.88 7.50 -1.95
N LEU A 240 -16.54 6.33 -1.90
CA LEU A 240 -15.85 5.03 -1.86
C LEU A 240 -15.06 4.72 -3.15
N MET A 241 -15.44 5.34 -4.27
CA MET A 241 -14.88 5.08 -5.58
C MET A 241 -13.76 6.04 -5.96
N TYR A 242 -13.94 7.33 -5.69
CA TYR A 242 -13.17 8.39 -6.33
C TYR A 242 -12.34 9.26 -5.39
N ASP A 243 -12.73 9.36 -4.12
CA ASP A 243 -11.99 10.20 -3.16
C ASP A 243 -10.58 9.62 -2.93
N PRO A 244 -9.57 10.45 -2.68
CA PRO A 244 -8.23 9.97 -2.35
C PRO A 244 -8.28 9.04 -1.12
N GLU A 245 -7.44 8.01 -1.11
CA GLU A 245 -7.42 6.91 -0.13
C GLU A 245 -8.66 6.02 -0.08
N SER A 246 -9.67 6.27 -0.92
CA SER A 246 -10.85 5.41 -1.01
C SER A 246 -10.50 3.99 -1.50
N PRO A 247 -11.28 2.96 -1.12
CA PRO A 247 -11.07 1.60 -1.58
C PRO A 247 -11.02 1.46 -3.11
N GLY A 248 -11.85 2.23 -3.84
CA GLY A 248 -11.85 2.24 -5.30
C GLY A 248 -10.51 2.69 -5.90
N ARG A 249 -9.91 3.73 -5.31
CA ARG A 249 -8.59 4.26 -5.68
C ARG A 249 -7.47 3.27 -5.35
N ILE A 250 -7.37 2.89 -4.08
CA ILE A 250 -6.27 2.07 -3.57
C ILE A 250 -6.18 0.75 -4.35
N PHE A 251 -7.30 0.05 -4.52
CA PHE A 251 -7.31 -1.26 -5.16
C PHE A 251 -7.44 -1.22 -6.69
N LEU A 252 -7.48 -0.03 -7.30
CA LEU A 252 -7.78 0.17 -8.72
C LEU A 252 -9.04 -0.62 -9.16
N LEU A 253 -10.14 -0.48 -8.41
CA LEU A 253 -11.42 -1.09 -8.80
C LEU A 253 -12.09 -0.23 -9.87
N ASP A 254 -12.89 -0.86 -10.73
CA ASP A 254 -13.92 -0.15 -11.50
C ASP A 254 -15.23 -0.15 -10.70
N GLU A 255 -16.23 0.62 -11.15
CA GLU A 255 -17.49 0.76 -10.42
C GLU A 255 -18.18 -0.60 -10.17
N ASN A 256 -18.18 -1.48 -11.17
CA ASN A 256 -18.78 -2.81 -11.05
C ASN A 256 -18.06 -3.66 -10.00
N SER A 257 -16.74 -3.63 -9.98
CA SER A 257 -15.91 -4.41 -9.04
C SER A 257 -16.02 -3.88 -7.62
N LEU A 258 -16.11 -2.56 -7.44
CA LEU A 258 -16.37 -1.96 -6.14
C LEU A 258 -17.75 -2.37 -5.62
N LEU A 259 -18.77 -2.26 -6.47
CA LEU A 259 -20.13 -2.64 -6.13
C LEU A 259 -20.24 -4.13 -5.79
N GLU A 260 -19.56 -5.01 -6.54
CA GLU A 260 -19.46 -6.44 -6.23
C GLU A 260 -18.87 -6.67 -4.82
N LYS A 261 -17.78 -5.99 -4.47
CA LYS A 261 -17.17 -6.11 -3.12
C LYS A 261 -18.10 -5.59 -2.02
N ILE A 262 -18.80 -4.50 -2.26
CA ILE A 262 -19.79 -3.95 -1.32
C ILE A 262 -20.90 -4.98 -1.08
N TYR A 263 -21.49 -5.53 -2.15
CA TYR A 263 -22.54 -6.53 -2.03
C TYR A 263 -22.09 -7.76 -1.26
N LEU A 264 -20.91 -8.31 -1.61
CA LEU A 264 -20.34 -9.47 -0.92
C LEU A 264 -20.18 -9.22 0.58
N ILE A 265 -19.75 -8.02 0.99
CA ILE A 265 -19.55 -7.71 2.41
C ILE A 265 -20.88 -7.60 3.13
N THR A 266 -21.87 -6.95 2.51
CA THR A 266 -23.19 -6.80 3.12
C THR A 266 -23.97 -8.10 3.18
N GLU A 267 -23.72 -9.03 2.25
CA GLU A 267 -24.27 -10.38 2.31
C GLU A 267 -23.58 -11.21 3.39
N LYS A 268 -22.26 -11.08 3.52
CA LYS A 268 -21.47 -11.84 4.49
C LYS A 268 -21.66 -11.35 5.93
N TYR A 269 -21.81 -10.05 6.13
CA TYR A 269 -21.91 -9.40 7.44
C TYR A 269 -23.09 -8.41 7.54
N PRO A 270 -24.34 -8.88 7.32
CA PRO A 270 -25.53 -8.02 7.30
C PRO A 270 -25.84 -7.36 8.65
N GLU A 271 -25.27 -7.86 9.75
CA GLU A 271 -25.47 -7.34 11.10
C GLU A 271 -24.61 -6.11 11.41
N ILE A 272 -23.49 -5.90 10.69
CA ILE A 272 -22.56 -4.80 10.96
C ILE A 272 -22.60 -3.69 9.90
N VAL A 273 -22.92 -4.01 8.65
CA VAL A 273 -22.96 -3.05 7.54
C VAL A 273 -24.11 -3.32 6.59
N ASN A 274 -24.54 -2.29 5.87
CA ASN A 274 -25.64 -2.38 4.93
C ASN A 274 -25.38 -1.53 3.67
N TRP A 275 -25.99 -1.94 2.56
CA TRP A 275 -25.98 -1.22 1.30
C TRP A 275 -27.41 -0.90 0.87
N SER A 276 -27.67 0.32 0.43
CA SER A 276 -28.97 0.73 -0.06
C SER A 276 -28.86 1.53 -1.36
N GLU A 277 -29.73 1.20 -2.31
CA GLU A 277 -29.93 1.97 -3.55
C GLU A 277 -31.39 2.44 -3.60
N THR A 278 -31.65 3.71 -3.26
CA THR A 278 -33.02 4.25 -3.23
C THR A 278 -33.08 5.59 -3.94
N ALA A 279 -34.01 5.74 -4.89
CA ALA A 279 -34.20 6.97 -5.65
C ALA A 279 -32.91 7.55 -6.28
N GLY A 280 -31.99 6.68 -6.71
CA GLY A 280 -30.70 7.05 -7.30
C GLY A 280 -29.58 7.34 -6.28
N LEU A 281 -29.87 7.34 -4.98
CA LEU A 281 -28.87 7.44 -3.92
C LEU A 281 -28.32 6.05 -3.59
N LYS A 282 -27.02 5.88 -3.80
CA LYS A 282 -26.25 4.68 -3.46
C LYS A 282 -25.44 4.94 -2.20
N GLN A 283 -25.78 4.25 -1.10
CA GLN A 283 -25.20 4.53 0.21
C GLN A 283 -24.80 3.27 0.95
N PHE A 284 -23.60 3.31 1.53
CA PHE A 284 -23.07 2.31 2.44
C PHE A 284 -23.23 2.81 3.88
N THR A 285 -23.83 2.00 4.73
CA THR A 285 -24.06 2.35 6.14
C THR A 285 -23.46 1.30 7.07
N LYS A 286 -23.18 1.70 8.30
CA LYS A 286 -22.76 0.81 9.39
C LYS A 286 -23.83 0.76 10.45
N ASN A 287 -23.95 -0.37 11.13
CA ASN A 287 -24.82 -0.50 12.28
C ASN A 287 -24.34 0.44 13.41
N VAL A 288 -25.27 1.23 13.94
CA VAL A 288 -24.99 2.26 14.97
C VAL A 288 -24.45 1.66 16.27
N ASN A 289 -24.69 0.37 16.53
CA ASN A 289 -24.21 -0.33 17.71
C ASN A 289 -22.71 -0.68 17.66
N TYR A 290 -22.06 -0.53 16.50
CA TYR A 290 -20.65 -0.82 16.33
C TYR A 290 -19.86 0.47 16.12
N SER A 291 -18.87 0.71 16.97
CA SER A 291 -17.90 1.78 16.76
C SER A 291 -16.96 1.45 15.59
N PHE A 292 -16.22 2.44 15.08
CA PHE A 292 -15.20 2.17 14.06
C PHE A 292 -14.11 1.22 14.59
N ALA A 293 -13.74 1.32 15.87
CA ALA A 293 -12.81 0.40 16.51
C ALA A 293 -13.35 -1.04 16.49
N ASP A 294 -14.62 -1.25 16.81
CA ASP A 294 -15.24 -2.58 16.77
C ASP A 294 -15.21 -3.17 15.36
N LEU A 295 -15.54 -2.37 14.34
CA LEU A 295 -15.54 -2.81 12.94
C LEU A 295 -14.14 -3.13 12.42
N LYS A 296 -13.13 -2.30 12.76
CA LYS A 296 -11.74 -2.57 12.40
C LYS A 296 -11.23 -3.85 13.08
N ASN A 297 -11.52 -4.02 14.37
CA ASN A 297 -11.17 -5.24 15.11
C ASN A 297 -11.85 -6.47 14.51
N PHE A 298 -13.13 -6.36 14.15
CA PHE A 298 -13.88 -7.42 13.48
C PHE A 298 -13.24 -7.79 12.13
N ALA A 299 -12.99 -6.80 11.27
CA ALA A 299 -12.37 -7.02 9.97
C ALA A 299 -11.00 -7.67 10.12
N PHE A 300 -10.19 -7.16 11.05
CA PHE A 300 -8.85 -7.66 11.30
C PHE A 300 -8.85 -9.07 11.88
N GLN A 301 -9.75 -9.41 12.80
CA GLN A 301 -9.90 -10.78 13.30
C GLN A 301 -10.26 -11.75 12.18
N ASN A 302 -11.20 -11.38 11.30
CA ASN A 302 -11.55 -12.20 10.15
C ASN A 302 -10.40 -12.34 9.15
N ILE A 303 -9.52 -11.34 9.01
CA ILE A 303 -8.26 -11.49 8.26
C ILE A 303 -7.41 -12.60 8.90
N LYS A 304 -7.24 -12.61 10.23
CA LYS A 304 -6.47 -13.68 10.90
C LYS A 304 -7.05 -15.06 10.65
N ASP A 305 -8.38 -15.17 10.72
CA ASP A 305 -9.08 -16.44 10.54
C ASP A 305 -8.93 -16.99 9.10
N GLU A 306 -8.74 -16.12 8.09
CA GLU A 306 -8.41 -16.55 6.71
C GLU A 306 -7.08 -17.28 6.59
N TYR A 307 -6.13 -17.04 7.50
CA TYR A 307 -4.85 -17.76 7.52
C TYR A 307 -4.96 -19.08 8.30
N LEU A 308 -5.83 -19.16 9.31
CA LEU A 308 -6.00 -20.35 10.14
C LEU A 308 -6.86 -21.45 9.48
N THR A 309 -7.58 -21.10 8.41
CA THR A 309 -8.52 -21.99 7.71
C THR A 309 -7.99 -22.54 6.38
N LYS A 310 -6.74 -22.25 6.04
CA LYS A 310 -6.05 -22.74 4.84
C LYS A 310 -5.17 -23.95 5.16
#